data_AF-A0A914X2F9-F1
#
_entry.id   AF-A0A914X2F9-F1
#
_cell.length_a   1.000
_cell.length_b   1.000
_cell.length_c   1.000
_cell.angle_alpha   90.00
_cell.angle_beta   90.00
_cell.angle_gamma   90.00
#
_symmetry.space_group_name_H-M   'P 1'
#
loop_
_entity.id
_entity.type
_entity.pdbx_description
1 polymer ?
#
loop_
_entity_poly.entity_id
_entity_poly.type
_entity_poly.pdbx_seq_one_letter_code
_entity_poly.pdbx_strand_id
1 'polypeptide(L)'
;MADGCDTDIPLADEGDDATSSLQMGGRTPRPANPLPRDEPEEDQEEKARLISQVLELQNTLDDLSQRVDSVKEESLKLRSENQVLGQYIQNLMAASSVFQSTAPKQNAKHELFGSFNW
;
A
#
# COMPACT_ATOMS: atom_id res chain seq x y z
N MET A 1 -5.05 -31.82 45.49
CA MET A 1 -5.54 -31.31 46.78
C MET A 1 -6.04 -29.90 46.50
N ALA A 2 -7.34 -29.60 46.34
CA ALA A 2 -8.45 -29.83 47.29
C ALA A 2 -7.99 -29.43 48.70
N ASP A 3 -8.58 -28.53 49.44
CA ASP A 3 -9.93 -27.99 49.55
C ASP A 3 -9.79 -26.87 50.61
N GLY A 4 -10.86 -26.15 50.95
CA GLY A 4 -10.88 -25.32 52.17
C GLY A 4 -11.21 -23.86 51.94
N CYS A 5 -12.44 -23.61 51.48
CA CYS A 5 -13.26 -22.59 52.12
C CYS A 5 -13.30 -22.85 53.63
N ASP A 6 -13.21 -21.82 54.47
CA ASP A 6 -13.83 -21.71 55.79
C ASP A 6 -13.12 -20.58 56.55
N THR A 7 -13.61 -19.36 56.33
CA THR A 7 -13.61 -18.35 57.39
C THR A 7 -15.03 -17.85 57.50
N ASP A 8 -15.71 -18.42 58.49
CA ASP A 8 -17.04 -18.08 58.96
C ASP A 8 -17.21 -16.56 59.06
N ILE A 9 -18.03 -15.99 58.17
CA ILE A 9 -18.44 -14.59 58.25
C ILE A 9 -19.52 -14.52 59.33
N PRO A 10 -19.30 -13.82 60.46
CA PRO A 10 -20.30 -13.72 61.50
C PRO A 10 -21.52 -12.97 60.94
N LEU A 11 -22.67 -13.63 60.98
CA LEU A 11 -23.97 -13.04 60.72
C LEU A 11 -24.35 -12.18 61.93
N ALA A 12 -23.92 -10.91 61.92
CA ALA A 12 -24.46 -9.88 62.79
C ALA A 12 -25.45 -9.04 61.97
N ASP A 13 -26.69 -9.55 61.88
CA ASP A 13 -27.87 -8.69 61.86
C ASP A 13 -28.05 -8.10 63.27
N GLU A 14 -28.77 -6.98 63.39
CA GLU A 14 -28.88 -6.06 64.54
C GLU A 14 -27.71 -5.06 64.61
N GLY A 15 -27.85 -3.74 64.51
CA GLY A 15 -29.00 -2.84 64.45
C GLY A 15 -28.43 -1.42 64.57
N ASP A 16 -28.91 -0.51 63.74
CA ASP A 16 -29.09 0.93 63.97
C ASP A 16 -28.08 1.69 64.88
N ASP A 17 -27.25 2.57 64.28
CA ASP A 17 -27.31 4.03 64.49
C ASP A 17 -26.29 4.78 63.60
N ALA A 18 -26.69 5.98 63.17
CA ALA A 18 -25.85 7.06 62.64
C ALA A 18 -25.14 6.89 61.27
N THR A 19 -25.91 6.80 60.17
CA THR A 19 -25.42 7.34 58.88
C THR A 19 -25.69 8.84 58.83
N SER A 20 -24.69 9.63 59.22
CA SER A 20 -24.61 11.06 58.96
C SER A 20 -24.93 11.37 57.49
N SER A 21 -25.93 12.24 57.30
CA SER A 21 -26.38 12.88 56.07
C SER A 21 -25.30 12.98 54.96
N LEU A 22 -25.33 12.03 54.02
CA LEU A 22 -24.82 12.22 52.66
C LEU A 22 -26.01 12.03 51.72
N GLN A 23 -26.57 13.15 51.28
CA GLN A 23 -27.65 13.19 50.31
C GLN A 23 -27.15 12.68 48.95
N MET A 24 -27.16 11.35 48.76
CA MET A 24 -26.94 10.69 47.47
C MET A 24 -28.27 10.53 46.73
N GLY A 25 -29.00 11.63 46.58
CA GLY A 25 -30.13 11.71 45.66
C GLY A 25 -29.63 11.83 44.22
N GLY A 26 -29.79 10.77 43.43
CA GLY A 26 -29.87 10.82 41.96
C GLY A 26 -28.69 11.45 41.23
N ARG A 27 -27.48 10.88 41.33
CA ARG A 27 -26.40 11.21 40.38
C ARG A 27 -26.63 10.42 39.10
N THR A 28 -27.44 10.96 38.19
CA THR A 28 -27.37 10.54 36.79
C THR A 28 -25.94 10.77 36.30
N PRO A 29 -25.28 9.80 35.64
CA PRO A 29 -23.98 10.03 35.04
C PRO A 29 -24.15 11.16 34.01
N ARG A 30 -23.43 12.26 34.19
CA ARG A 30 -23.36 13.29 33.14
C ARG A 30 -22.83 12.60 31.88
N PRO A 31 -23.49 12.75 30.71
CA PRO A 31 -22.89 12.31 29.46
C PRO A 31 -21.50 12.96 29.35
N ALA A 32 -20.48 12.17 29.02
CA ALA A 32 -19.15 12.69 28.79
C ALA A 32 -19.23 13.66 27.61
N ASN A 33 -19.19 14.96 27.89
CA ASN A 33 -18.88 15.92 26.84
C ASN A 33 -17.52 15.54 26.28
N PRO A 34 -17.33 15.49 24.95
CA PRO A 34 -16.01 15.34 24.36
C PRO A 34 -15.10 16.37 25.00
N LEU A 35 -13.92 15.95 25.46
CA LEU A 35 -12.89 16.88 25.92
C LEU A 35 -12.68 17.91 24.80
N PRO A 36 -12.78 19.22 25.06
CA PRO A 36 -12.33 20.22 24.11
C PRO A 36 -10.86 19.94 23.83
N ARG A 37 -10.58 19.42 22.63
CA ARG A 37 -9.22 19.30 22.14
C ARG A 37 -8.92 20.67 21.54
N ASP A 38 -8.61 21.62 22.41
CA ASP A 38 -8.12 22.94 22.03
C ASP A 38 -6.67 22.77 21.53
N GLU A 39 -6.51 22.06 20.41
CA GLU A 39 -5.33 22.24 19.57
C GLU A 39 -5.42 23.68 19.05
N PRO A 40 -4.37 24.50 19.17
CA PRO A 40 -4.42 25.88 18.73
C PRO A 40 -4.84 25.94 17.26
N GLU A 41 -5.67 26.91 16.89
CA GLU A 41 -6.22 27.03 15.52
C GLU A 41 -5.11 27.06 14.45
N GLU A 42 -3.94 27.59 14.80
CA GLU A 42 -2.72 27.60 13.99
C GLU A 42 -2.24 26.17 13.64
N ASP A 43 -2.24 25.24 14.60
CA ASP A 43 -1.85 23.84 14.36
C ASP A 43 -2.85 23.13 13.46
N GLN A 44 -4.14 23.49 13.55
CA GLN A 44 -5.17 22.93 12.67
C GLN A 44 -5.03 23.45 11.24
N GLU A 45 -4.72 24.73 11.08
CA GLU A 45 -4.49 25.34 9.78
C GLU A 45 -3.22 24.80 9.11
N GLU A 46 -2.13 24.64 9.85
CA GLU A 46 -0.89 24.05 9.31
C GLU A 46 -1.13 22.60 8.87
N LYS A 47 -1.82 21.79 9.69
CA LYS A 47 -2.23 20.43 9.32
C LYS A 47 -3.09 20.44 8.05
N ALA A 48 -4.04 21.35 7.93
CA ALA A 48 -4.88 21.47 6.73
C ALA A 48 -4.04 21.81 5.48
N ARG A 49 -3.06 22.71 5.59
CA ARG A 49 -2.14 23.04 4.48
C ARG A 49 -1.28 21.85 4.07
N LEU A 50 -0.73 21.12 5.05
CA LEU A 50 0.05 19.91 4.80
C LEU A 50 -0.79 18.82 4.13
N ILE A 51 -2.03 18.62 4.57
CA ILE A 51 -2.96 17.67 3.96
C ILE A 51 -3.19 18.04 2.49
N SER A 52 -3.47 19.31 2.17
CA SER A 52 -3.66 19.77 0.79
C SER A 52 -2.43 19.48 -0.08
N GLN A 53 -1.23 19.77 0.42
CA GLN A 53 0.01 19.48 -0.31
C GLN A 53 0.20 17.98 -0.56
N VAL A 54 -0.08 17.15 0.44
CA VAL A 54 -0.01 15.69 0.28
C VAL A 54 -0.99 15.21 -0.78
N LEU A 55 -2.22 15.74 -0.81
CA LEU A 55 -3.22 15.37 -1.82
C LEU A 55 -2.80 15.79 -3.22
N GLU A 56 -2.26 16.99 -3.40
CA GLU A 56 -1.74 17.45 -4.70
C GLU A 56 -0.58 16.59 -5.20
N LEU A 57 0.35 16.23 -4.31
CA LEU A 57 1.47 15.35 -4.63
C LEU A 57 0.98 13.93 -4.98
N GLN A 58 0.00 13.40 -4.25
CA GLN A 58 -0.60 12.10 -4.55
C GLN A 58 -1.26 12.08 -5.93
N ASN A 59 -2.03 13.12 -6.27
CA ASN A 59 -2.65 13.24 -7.59
C ASN A 59 -1.58 13.29 -8.70
N THR A 60 -0.55 14.11 -8.52
CA THR A 60 0.54 14.23 -9.50
C THR A 60 1.32 12.91 -9.66
N LEU A 61 1.54 12.19 -8.57
CA LEU A 61 2.22 10.90 -8.58
C LEU A 61 1.39 9.82 -9.28
N ASP A 62 0.08 9.79 -9.03
CA ASP A 62 -0.85 8.86 -9.69
C ASP A 62 -0.87 9.09 -11.20
N ASP A 63 -1.01 10.35 -11.63
CA ASP A 63 -0.95 10.73 -13.05
C ASP A 63 0.35 10.28 -13.71
N LEU A 64 1.49 10.49 -13.04
CA LEU A 64 2.79 10.06 -13.55
C LEU A 64 2.89 8.53 -13.61
N SER A 65 2.37 7.82 -12.61
CA SER A 65 2.34 6.36 -12.58
C SER A 65 1.57 5.80 -13.77
N GLN A 66 0.37 6.31 -14.03
CA GLN A 66 -0.46 5.88 -15.16
C GLN A 66 0.24 6.14 -16.51
N ARG A 67 0.91 7.28 -16.66
CA ARG A 67 1.70 7.58 -17.87
C ARG A 67 2.86 6.61 -18.05
N VAL A 68 3.57 6.27 -16.99
CA VAL A 68 4.67 5.28 -17.03
C VAL A 68 4.15 3.92 -17.46
N ASP A 69 3.02 3.48 -16.91
CA ASP A 69 2.41 2.19 -17.29
C ASP A 69 1.97 2.18 -18.76
N SER A 70 1.39 3.29 -19.24
CA SER A 70 1.03 3.46 -20.65
C SER A 70 2.24 3.37 -21.59
N VAL A 71 3.35 4.04 -21.24
CA VAL A 71 4.60 3.99 -22.01
C VAL A 71 5.21 2.59 -22.00
N LYS A 72 5.15 1.88 -20.87
CA LYS A 72 5.63 0.49 -20.79
C LYS A 72 4.81 -0.43 -21.70
N GLU A 73 3.49 -0.30 -21.71
CA GLU A 73 2.62 -1.10 -22.58
C GLU A 73 2.92 -0.85 -24.06
N GLU A 74 3.02 0.41 -24.47
CA GLU A 74 3.38 0.78 -25.85
C GLU A 74 4.78 0.25 -26.23
N SER A 75 5.75 0.38 -25.34
CA SER A 75 7.11 -0.14 -25.56
C SER A 75 7.12 -1.65 -25.75
N LEU A 76 6.36 -2.39 -24.93
CA LEU A 76 6.23 -3.85 -25.06
C LEU A 76 5.59 -4.24 -26.39
N LYS A 77 4.53 -3.53 -26.79
CA LYS A 77 3.87 -3.74 -28.09
C LYS A 77 4.86 -3.55 -29.24
N LEU A 78 5.57 -2.42 -29.27
CA LEU A 78 6.56 -2.12 -30.31
C LEU A 78 7.70 -3.16 -30.33
N ARG A 79 8.18 -3.61 -29.17
CA ARG A 79 9.19 -4.67 -29.08
C ARG A 79 8.68 -5.98 -29.68
N SER A 80 7.44 -6.37 -29.37
CA SER A 80 6.83 -7.59 -29.91
C SER A 80 6.66 -7.52 -31.44
N GLU A 81 6.24 -6.38 -31.97
CA GLU A 81 6.10 -6.16 -33.41
C GLU A 81 7.46 -6.21 -34.12
N ASN A 82 8.45 -5.50 -33.57
CA ASN A 82 9.82 -5.53 -34.09
C ASN A 82 10.43 -6.93 -34.07
N GLN A 83 10.12 -7.74 -33.06
CA GLN A 83 10.57 -9.14 -33.02
C GLN A 83 9.97 -9.95 -34.17
N VAL A 84 8.66 -9.82 -34.42
CA VAL A 84 7.99 -10.52 -35.52
C VAL A 84 8.53 -10.07 -36.88
N LEU A 85 8.69 -8.76 -37.08
CA LEU A 85 9.27 -8.20 -38.31
C LEU A 85 10.72 -8.65 -38.52
N GLY A 86 11.52 -8.67 -37.45
CA GLY A 86 12.90 -9.16 -37.48
C GLY A 86 12.98 -10.62 -37.93
N GLN A 87 12.13 -11.48 -37.37
CA GLN A 87 12.06 -12.89 -37.78
C GLN A 87 11.61 -13.04 -39.24
N TYR A 88 10.65 -12.23 -39.70
CA TYR A 88 10.21 -12.24 -41.09
C TYR A 88 11.35 -11.89 -42.05
N ILE A 89 12.11 -10.83 -41.74
CA ILE A 89 13.29 -10.43 -42.54
C ILE A 89 14.34 -11.55 -42.53
N GLN A 90 14.63 -12.16 -41.37
CA GLN A 90 15.55 -13.30 -41.28
C GLN A 90 15.12 -14.48 -42.14
N ASN A 91 13.83 -14.83 -42.12
CA ASN A 91 13.29 -15.91 -42.93
C ASN A 91 13.43 -15.62 -44.43
N LEU A 92 13.19 -14.38 -44.85
CA LEU A 92 13.38 -13.96 -46.24
C LEU A 92 14.85 -14.02 -46.66
N MET A 93 15.77 -13.54 -45.82
CA MET A 93 17.20 -13.62 -46.09
C MET A 93 17.69 -15.07 -46.19
N ALA A 94 17.20 -15.96 -45.32
CA ALA A 94 17.56 -17.37 -45.33
C ALA A 94 17.01 -18.14 -46.54
N ALA A 95 15.78 -17.83 -46.97
CA ALA A 95 15.13 -18.47 -48.11
C ALA A 95 15.63 -17.95 -49.47
N SER A 96 16.25 -16.77 -49.51
CA SER A 96 16.77 -16.18 -50.74
C SER A 96 18.21 -16.62 -51.03
N SER A 97 18.40 -17.27 -52.19
CA SER A 97 19.72 -17.72 -52.67
C SER A 97 20.70 -16.56 -52.96
N VAL A 98 20.20 -15.32 -53.07
CA VAL A 98 21.02 -14.11 -53.27
C VAL A 98 21.92 -13.83 -52.06
N PHE A 99 21.45 -14.12 -50.85
CA PHE A 99 22.22 -13.87 -49.62
C PHE A 99 23.05 -15.08 -49.17
N GLN A 100 22.81 -16.26 -49.75
CA GLN A 100 23.61 -17.47 -49.48
C GLN A 100 24.93 -17.49 -50.25
N SER A 101 24.98 -16.90 -51.45
CA SER A 101 26.14 -16.96 -52.37
C SER A 101 27.35 -16.12 -51.92
N THR A 102 27.19 -15.24 -50.92
CA THR A 102 28.27 -14.39 -50.39
C THR A 102 28.62 -14.68 -48.94
N ALA A 103 28.01 -15.70 -48.31
CA ALA A 103 28.34 -16.08 -46.95
C ALA A 103 29.65 -16.91 -46.93
N PRO A 104 30.76 -16.44 -46.35
CA PRO A 104 31.89 -17.32 -46.07
C PRO A 104 31.41 -18.39 -45.08
N LYS A 105 31.77 -19.67 -45.33
CA LYS A 105 31.56 -20.77 -44.38
C LYS A 105 32.28 -20.44 -43.08
N GLN A 106 31.58 -19.81 -42.13
CA GLN A 106 32.10 -19.57 -40.80
C GLN A 106 31.24 -20.33 -39.79
N ASN A 107 31.81 -21.44 -39.34
CA ASN A 107 31.65 -21.93 -37.98
C ASN A 107 32.07 -20.80 -37.02
N ALA A 108 31.21 -19.80 -36.85
CA ALA A 108 31.34 -18.76 -35.86
C ALA A 108 30.05 -18.78 -35.05
N LYS A 109 30.11 -19.63 -34.03
CA LYS A 109 29.36 -19.57 -32.77
C LYS A 109 28.57 -18.27 -32.65
N HIS A 110 27.24 -18.36 -32.75
CA HIS A 110 26.21 -17.90 -31.80
C HIS A 110 26.45 -16.67 -30.89
N GLU A 111 27.44 -15.81 -31.15
CA GLU A 111 27.84 -14.70 -30.27
C GLU A 111 27.72 -13.32 -30.94
N LEU A 112 27.54 -13.24 -32.27
CA LEU A 112 27.41 -11.93 -32.94
C LEU A 112 25.97 -11.43 -33.09
N PHE A 113 24.96 -12.28 -32.93
CA PHE A 113 23.54 -11.90 -33.01
C PHE A 113 22.80 -11.98 -31.66
N GLY A 114 23.50 -12.35 -30.59
CA GLY A 114 22.94 -12.52 -29.24
C GLY A 114 23.04 -11.29 -28.34
N SER A 115 23.30 -10.09 -28.86
CA SER A 115 23.44 -8.88 -28.04
C SER A 115 22.73 -7.66 -28.65
N PHE A 116 21.51 -7.84 -29.11
CA PHE A 116 20.54 -6.74 -29.07
C PHE A 116 19.73 -6.89 -27.79
N ASN A 117 20.33 -6.42 -26.68
CA ASN A 117 19.57 -5.99 -25.52
C ASN A 117 18.80 -4.74 -25.95
N TRP A 118 17.56 -4.94 -26.38
CA TRP A 118 16.52 -3.93 -26.27
C TRP A 118 15.53 -4.43 -25.25
#